data_AF-A0A956L1A7-F1
#
_entry.id   AF-A0A956L1A7-F1
#
_cell.length_a   1.000
_cell.length_b   1.000
_cell.length_c   1.000
_cell.angle_alpha   90.00
_cell.angle_beta   90.00
_cell.angle_gamma   90.00
#
_symmetry.space_group_name_H-M   'P 1'
#
loop_
_entity.id
_entity.type
_entity.pdbx_description
1 polymer ?
#
loop_
_entity_poly.entity_id
_entity_poly.type
_entity_poly.pdbx_seq_one_letter_code
_entity_poly.pdbx_strand_id
1 'polypeptide(L)'
;MTPVVVDADAVHCMRTFGLLEHVSKTPLPPLVCTGYVAHHELNPLASEVAAWEAAGLLRVESIPTRSPASRMRRALRERHRGIDKGETEMIAWILACSPTTPLVSCDVRARAIAAQERIVAWDVLDLVHEWLACSIVAIEDARRCVLPWLDDPKARWRPRDFDGLELTLRNRYQDAYLQPFQHRS
;
A
#
# COMPACT_ATOMS: atom_id res chain seq x y z
N MET A 1 -9.39 -12.76 1.60
CA MET A 1 -9.13 -11.42 1.03
C MET A 1 -7.89 -11.49 0.15
N THR A 2 -7.85 -10.67 -0.90
CA THR A 2 -6.71 -10.62 -1.83
C THR A 2 -5.52 -9.96 -1.13
N PRO A 3 -4.30 -10.52 -1.17
CA PRO A 3 -3.12 -9.85 -0.64
C PRO A 3 -2.89 -8.51 -1.36
N VAL A 4 -2.12 -7.63 -0.75
CA VAL A 4 -1.77 -6.33 -1.32
C VAL A 4 -0.27 -6.15 -1.29
N VAL A 5 0.34 -5.82 -2.44
CA VAL A 5 1.78 -5.55 -2.49
C VAL A 5 2.03 -4.09 -2.15
N VAL A 6 2.98 -3.82 -1.24
CA VAL A 6 3.30 -2.48 -0.74
C VAL A 6 4.77 -2.14 -0.99
N ASP A 7 5.03 -0.90 -1.44
CA ASP A 7 6.39 -0.36 -1.51
C ASP A 7 6.89 0.15 -0.16
N ALA A 8 8.18 0.52 -0.09
CA ALA A 8 8.76 1.01 1.16
C ALA A 8 8.11 2.31 1.66
N ASP A 9 7.81 3.25 0.77
CA ASP A 9 7.21 4.52 1.15
C ASP A 9 5.79 4.34 1.71
N ALA A 10 5.00 3.42 1.16
CA ALA A 10 3.70 3.04 1.70
C ALA A 10 3.84 2.38 3.08
N VAL A 11 4.82 1.48 3.27
CA VAL A 11 5.11 0.89 4.59
C VAL A 11 5.49 1.98 5.59
N HIS A 12 6.38 2.90 5.22
CA HIS A 12 6.75 4.03 6.07
C HIS A 12 5.56 4.94 6.38
N CYS A 13 4.68 5.20 5.41
CA CYS A 13 3.46 5.96 5.61
C CYS A 13 2.54 5.27 6.63
N MET A 14 2.25 3.99 6.42
CA MET A 14 1.39 3.21 7.32
C MET A 14 1.95 3.15 8.74
N ARG A 15 3.26 2.89 8.88
CA ARG A 15 3.96 2.89 10.17
C ARG A 15 3.90 4.25 10.85
N THR A 16 4.20 5.33 10.12
CA THR A 16 4.23 6.68 10.69
C THR A 16 2.86 7.10 11.21
N PHE A 17 1.80 6.60 10.59
CA PHE A 17 0.42 6.97 10.90
C PHE A 17 -0.26 6.04 11.89
N GLY A 18 0.43 5.02 12.39
CA GLY A 18 -0.15 4.07 13.33
C GLY A 18 -1.07 3.03 12.67
N LEU A 19 -1.12 2.96 11.34
CA LEU A 19 -2.08 2.11 10.62
C LEU A 19 -1.84 0.62 10.90
N LEU A 20 -0.58 0.20 11.01
CA LEU A 20 -0.21 -1.21 11.25
C LEU A 20 -0.56 -1.69 12.66
N GLU A 21 -0.59 -0.80 13.64
CA GLU A 21 -0.96 -1.09 15.02
C GLU A 21 -2.46 -1.33 15.16
N HIS A 22 -3.28 -0.55 14.44
CA HIS A 22 -4.74 -0.65 14.48
C HIS A 22 -5.28 -1.92 13.82
N VAL A 23 -4.60 -2.41 12.79
CA VAL A 23 -5.03 -3.60 12.04
C VAL A 23 -4.68 -4.94 12.69
N SER A 24 -3.81 -4.94 13.71
CA SER A 24 -3.30 -6.15 14.36
C SER A 24 -4.36 -7.04 15.05
N LYS A 25 -5.60 -6.55 15.18
CA LYS A 25 -6.69 -7.24 15.89
C LYS A 25 -7.67 -7.98 14.97
N THR A 26 -7.55 -7.80 13.66
CA THR A 26 -8.48 -8.36 12.65
C THR A 26 -7.69 -9.17 11.63
N PRO A 27 -8.21 -10.29 11.11
CA PRO A 27 -7.55 -11.01 10.02
C PRO A 27 -7.39 -10.10 8.80
N LEU A 28 -6.16 -9.73 8.48
CA LEU A 28 -5.83 -8.90 7.33
C LEU A 28 -5.64 -9.73 6.07
N PRO A 29 -5.91 -9.16 4.88
CA PRO A 29 -5.16 -9.58 3.71
C PRO A 29 -3.68 -9.31 4.01
N PRO A 30 -2.80 -10.30 3.88
CA PRO A 30 -1.40 -10.09 4.19
C PRO A 30 -0.86 -8.98 3.29
N LEU A 31 -0.25 -7.97 3.91
CA LEU A 31 0.58 -7.04 3.17
C LEU A 31 1.78 -7.83 2.65
N VAL A 32 2.20 -7.55 1.43
CA VAL A 32 3.30 -8.24 0.78
C VAL A 32 4.33 -7.21 0.35
N CYS A 33 5.59 -7.41 0.68
CA CYS A 33 6.67 -6.67 0.04
C CYS A 33 7.68 -7.65 -0.54
N THR A 34 8.41 -7.26 -1.58
CA THR A 34 9.42 -8.14 -2.17
C THR A 34 10.73 -8.05 -1.38
N GLY A 35 11.59 -9.06 -1.53
CA GLY A 35 12.87 -9.13 -0.85
C GLY A 35 13.75 -7.90 -1.07
N TYR A 36 13.71 -7.26 -2.25
CA TYR A 36 14.45 -6.02 -2.47
C TYR A 36 13.96 -4.89 -1.56
N VAL A 37 12.65 -4.67 -1.50
CA VAL A 37 12.03 -3.67 -0.61
C VAL A 37 12.37 -3.99 0.85
N ALA A 38 12.18 -5.24 1.28
CA ALA A 38 12.43 -5.66 2.66
C ALA A 38 13.90 -5.51 3.10
N HIS A 39 14.84 -5.93 2.27
CA HIS A 39 16.26 -6.04 2.65
C HIS A 39 17.10 -4.82 2.25
N HIS A 40 16.64 -3.96 1.36
CA HIS A 40 17.39 -2.77 0.94
C HIS A 40 16.72 -1.47 1.38
N GLU A 41 15.42 -1.33 1.17
CA GLU A 41 14.71 -0.08 1.45
C GLU A 41 14.24 -0.02 2.90
N LEU A 42 13.69 -1.13 3.41
CA LEU A 42 13.21 -1.26 4.79
C LEU A 42 14.26 -1.81 5.75
N ASN A 43 15.53 -1.91 5.35
CA ASN A 43 16.61 -2.40 6.21
C ASN A 43 16.72 -1.65 7.57
N PRO A 44 16.56 -0.31 7.64
CA PRO A 44 16.53 0.38 8.93
C PRO A 44 15.40 -0.08 9.88
N LEU A 45 14.35 -0.71 9.33
CA LEU A 45 13.19 -1.23 10.05
C LEU A 45 13.20 -2.78 10.14
N ALA A 46 14.34 -3.44 9.90
CA ALA A 46 14.38 -4.91 9.79
C ALA A 46 13.81 -5.65 11.01
N SER A 47 14.01 -5.12 12.24
CA SER A 47 13.43 -5.71 13.45
C SER A 47 11.90 -5.56 13.51
N GLU A 48 11.36 -4.44 13.02
CA GLU A 48 9.91 -4.23 12.94
C GLU A 48 9.28 -5.09 11.84
N VAL A 49 9.92 -5.18 10.68
CA VAL A 49 9.51 -6.06 9.58
C VAL A 49 9.42 -7.51 10.08
N ALA A 50 10.44 -8.01 10.79
CA ALA A 50 10.41 -9.36 11.35
C ALA A 50 9.27 -9.55 12.38
N ALA A 51 8.96 -8.52 13.19
CA ALA A 51 7.84 -8.55 14.13
C ALA A 51 6.49 -8.57 13.40
N TRP A 52 6.33 -7.79 12.32
CA TRP A 52 5.12 -7.79 11.49
C TRP A 52 4.94 -9.12 10.74
N GLU A 53 6.02 -9.75 10.27
CA GLU A 53 5.97 -11.09 9.68
C GLU A 53 5.55 -12.15 10.72
N ALA A 54 6.13 -12.10 11.93
CA ALA A 54 5.76 -13.01 13.01
C ALA A 54 4.30 -12.83 13.46
N ALA A 55 3.76 -11.61 13.36
CA ALA A 55 2.37 -11.29 13.63
C ALA A 55 1.42 -11.58 12.44
N GLY A 56 1.95 -12.00 11.28
CA GLY A 56 1.17 -12.27 10.07
C GLY A 56 0.59 -11.02 9.38
N LEU A 57 1.09 -9.82 9.71
CA LEU A 57 0.65 -8.56 9.12
C LEU A 57 1.31 -8.27 7.78
N LEU A 58 2.58 -8.68 7.65
CA LEU A 58 3.41 -8.51 6.48
C LEU A 58 3.99 -9.86 6.07
N ARG A 59 4.23 -10.05 4.77
CA ARG A 59 4.94 -11.21 4.22
C ARG A 59 6.01 -10.75 3.26
N VAL A 60 7.24 -11.19 3.46
CA VAL A 60 8.34 -10.90 2.53
C VAL A 60 8.43 -11.99 1.46
N GLU A 61 8.27 -11.58 0.20
CA GLU A 61 8.36 -12.47 -0.96
C GLU A 61 9.76 -12.41 -1.58
N SER A 62 10.50 -13.52 -1.44
CA SER A 62 11.80 -13.67 -2.09
C SER A 62 11.62 -13.95 -3.58
N ILE A 63 12.43 -13.30 -4.43
CA ILE A 63 12.44 -13.54 -5.88
C ILE A 63 13.70 -14.34 -6.27
N PRO A 64 13.57 -15.65 -6.54
CA PRO A 64 14.72 -16.46 -6.91
C PRO A 64 15.34 -15.99 -8.21
N THR A 65 16.67 -16.14 -8.30
CA THR A 65 17.39 -15.90 -9.55
C THR A 65 16.89 -16.86 -10.63
N ARG A 66 16.64 -16.35 -11.85
CA ARG A 66 16.07 -17.09 -13.01
C ARG A 66 14.59 -17.50 -12.89
N SER A 67 13.86 -17.06 -11.86
CA SER A 67 12.40 -17.19 -11.80
C SER A 67 11.69 -16.41 -12.92
N PRO A 68 10.41 -16.72 -13.23
CA PRO A 68 9.59 -15.90 -14.13
C PRO A 68 9.58 -14.41 -13.74
N ALA A 69 9.40 -14.10 -12.45
CA ALA A 69 9.47 -12.74 -11.92
C ALA A 69 10.84 -12.09 -12.17
N SER A 70 11.95 -12.82 -11.97
CA SER A 70 13.29 -12.29 -12.28
C SER A 70 13.48 -11.95 -13.76
N ARG A 71 12.86 -12.71 -14.69
CA ARG A 71 12.89 -12.40 -16.13
C ARG A 71 12.01 -11.19 -16.44
N MET A 72 10.80 -11.15 -15.88
CA MET A 72 9.86 -10.04 -16.02
C MET A 72 10.49 -8.72 -15.54
N ARG A 73 11.19 -8.74 -14.40
CA ARG A 73 11.92 -7.59 -13.85
C ARG A 73 12.94 -7.01 -14.84
N ARG A 74 13.63 -7.85 -15.62
CA ARG A 74 14.59 -7.37 -16.64
C ARG A 74 13.86 -6.68 -17.79
N ALA A 75 12.82 -7.31 -18.33
CA ALA A 75 12.01 -6.75 -19.41
C ALA A 75 11.34 -5.42 -19.02
N LEU A 76 10.84 -5.30 -17.79
CA LEU A 76 10.26 -4.05 -17.28
C LEU A 76 11.29 -2.92 -17.18
N ARG A 77 12.51 -3.18 -16.71
CA ARG A 77 13.56 -2.14 -16.64
C ARG A 77 13.99 -1.63 -18.01
N GLU A 78 13.96 -2.49 -19.03
CA GLU A 78 14.26 -2.11 -20.41
C GLU A 78 13.15 -1.22 -21.00
N ARG A 79 11.88 -1.56 -20.73
CA ARG A 79 10.71 -0.83 -21.21
C ARG A 79 10.51 0.51 -20.49
N HIS A 80 10.64 0.51 -19.16
CA HIS A 80 10.34 1.64 -18.29
C HIS A 80 11.63 2.22 -17.72
N ARG A 81 12.35 3.00 -18.54
CA ARG A 81 13.63 3.57 -18.09
C ARG A 81 13.45 4.49 -16.88
N GLY A 82 14.21 4.24 -15.82
CA GLY A 82 14.26 5.09 -14.62
C GLY A 82 13.20 4.80 -13.57
N ILE A 83 12.47 3.68 -13.65
CA ILE A 83 11.73 3.10 -12.53
C ILE A 83 12.72 2.61 -11.45
N ASP A 84 12.35 2.68 -10.17
CA ASP A 84 13.21 2.16 -9.09
C ASP A 84 13.29 0.62 -9.12
N LYS A 85 14.38 0.08 -8.56
CA LYS A 85 14.62 -1.37 -8.49
C LYS A 85 13.56 -2.09 -7.65
N GLY A 86 13.12 -1.53 -6.53
CA GLY A 86 12.08 -2.11 -5.67
C GLY A 86 10.73 -2.10 -6.37
N GLU A 87 10.32 -0.95 -6.92
CA GLU A 87 9.11 -0.80 -7.75
C GLU A 87 9.06 -1.82 -8.89
N THR A 88 10.16 -1.94 -9.64
CA THR A 88 10.23 -2.92 -10.73
C THR A 88 10.07 -4.33 -10.21
N GLU A 89 10.70 -4.65 -9.08
CA GLU A 89 10.65 -5.99 -8.51
C GLU A 89 9.23 -6.38 -8.10
N MET A 90 8.50 -5.47 -7.45
CA MET A 90 7.11 -5.66 -7.06
C MET A 90 6.20 -5.87 -8.27
N ILE A 91 6.27 -4.99 -9.27
CA ILE A 91 5.46 -5.11 -10.50
C ILE A 91 5.77 -6.43 -11.21
N ALA A 92 7.05 -6.81 -11.28
CA ALA A 92 7.47 -8.07 -11.87
C ALA A 92 6.91 -9.29 -11.14
N TRP A 93 6.88 -9.24 -9.80
CA TRP A 93 6.31 -10.31 -8.97
C TRP A 93 4.80 -10.42 -9.16
N ILE A 94 4.07 -9.30 -9.14
CA ILE A 94 2.62 -9.28 -9.38
C ILE A 94 2.30 -9.92 -10.73
N LEU A 95 2.93 -9.46 -11.81
CA LEU A 95 2.66 -9.98 -13.15
C LEU A 95 2.97 -11.47 -13.31
N ALA A 96 4.01 -11.96 -12.64
CA ALA A 96 4.48 -13.34 -12.80
C ALA A 96 3.82 -14.34 -11.86
N CYS A 97 3.42 -13.90 -10.67
CA CYS A 97 3.05 -14.77 -9.56
C CYS A 97 1.67 -14.46 -8.97
N SER A 98 1.16 -13.24 -9.13
CA SER A 98 -0.08 -12.82 -8.48
C SER A 98 -0.81 -11.70 -9.25
N PRO A 99 -1.28 -11.95 -10.48
CA PRO A 99 -1.70 -10.91 -11.42
C PRO A 99 -2.96 -10.12 -11.00
N THR A 100 -3.71 -10.61 -10.01
CA THR A 100 -4.88 -9.93 -9.45
C THR A 100 -4.56 -9.11 -8.20
N THR A 101 -3.32 -9.15 -7.73
CA THR A 101 -2.90 -8.47 -6.50
C THR A 101 -2.69 -6.98 -6.77
N PRO A 102 -3.37 -6.10 -6.02
CA PRO A 102 -3.15 -4.66 -6.11
C PRO A 102 -1.74 -4.28 -5.65
N LEU A 103 -1.20 -3.24 -6.26
CA LEU A 103 0.01 -2.53 -5.81
C LEU A 103 -0.41 -1.28 -5.04
N VAL A 104 0.08 -1.10 -3.82
CA VAL A 104 -0.01 0.14 -3.05
C VAL A 104 1.37 0.81 -3.05
N SER A 105 1.40 2.06 -3.50
CA SER A 105 2.63 2.85 -3.54
C SER A 105 2.32 4.32 -3.32
N CYS A 106 3.20 5.04 -2.63
CA CYS A 106 3.11 6.50 -2.54
C CYS A 106 3.69 7.20 -3.78
N ASP A 107 4.54 6.53 -4.57
CA ASP A 107 5.09 7.08 -5.81
C ASP A 107 4.07 7.06 -6.95
N VAL A 108 3.70 8.25 -7.44
CA VAL A 108 2.76 8.44 -8.56
C VAL A 108 3.24 7.74 -9.83
N ARG A 109 4.55 7.74 -10.07
CA ARG A 109 5.18 7.11 -11.23
C ARG A 109 5.11 5.60 -11.14
N ALA A 110 5.38 5.01 -9.97
CA ALA A 110 5.22 3.57 -9.76
C ALA A 110 3.78 3.13 -10.07
N ARG A 111 2.79 3.86 -9.53
CA ARG A 111 1.36 3.61 -9.80
C ARG A 111 1.02 3.75 -11.28
N ALA A 112 1.55 4.77 -11.95
CA ALA A 112 1.32 4.96 -13.39
C ALA A 112 1.90 3.82 -14.23
N ILE A 113 3.08 3.31 -13.89
CA ILE A 113 3.69 2.17 -14.60
C ILE A 113 2.90 0.89 -14.33
N ALA A 114 2.50 0.64 -13.08
CA ALA A 114 1.65 -0.51 -12.74
C ALA A 114 0.34 -0.49 -13.53
N ALA A 115 -0.30 0.67 -13.65
CA ALA A 115 -1.51 0.84 -14.46
C ALA A 115 -1.27 0.54 -15.96
N GLN A 116 -0.13 0.95 -16.53
CA GLN A 116 0.25 0.62 -17.91
C GLN A 116 0.41 -0.89 -18.13
N GLU A 117 0.87 -1.61 -17.11
CA GLU A 117 0.97 -3.08 -17.10
C GLU A 117 -0.34 -3.76 -16.66
N ARG A 118 -1.45 -3.01 -16.57
CA ARG A 118 -2.80 -3.48 -16.19
C ARG A 118 -2.89 -4.05 -14.77
N ILE A 119 -2.04 -3.58 -13.87
CA ILE A 119 -2.11 -3.88 -12.44
C ILE A 119 -2.97 -2.81 -11.77
N VAL A 120 -3.87 -3.23 -10.89
CA VAL A 120 -4.61 -2.31 -10.02
C VAL A 120 -3.61 -1.61 -9.11
N ALA A 121 -3.56 -0.29 -9.17
CA ALA A 121 -2.62 0.52 -8.41
C ALA A 121 -3.36 1.49 -7.49
N TRP A 122 -2.92 1.55 -6.24
CA TRP A 122 -3.53 2.24 -5.12
C TRP A 122 -2.50 3.13 -4.44
N ASP A 123 -2.92 4.26 -3.89
CA ASP A 123 -2.20 4.94 -2.82
C ASP A 123 -2.62 4.40 -1.43
N VAL A 124 -2.02 4.92 -0.36
CA VAL A 124 -2.33 4.47 1.01
C VAL A 124 -3.77 4.83 1.40
N LEU A 125 -4.36 5.90 0.85
CA LEU A 125 -5.75 6.25 1.14
C LEU A 125 -6.72 5.25 0.50
N ASP A 126 -6.40 4.78 -0.72
CA ASP A 126 -7.16 3.71 -1.36
C ASP A 126 -7.11 2.41 -0.54
N LEU A 127 -5.96 2.09 0.08
CA LEU A 127 -5.84 0.96 1.00
C LEU A 127 -6.69 1.15 2.27
N VAL A 128 -6.69 2.36 2.84
CA VAL A 128 -7.54 2.70 4.00
C VAL A 128 -9.02 2.54 3.66
N HIS A 129 -9.44 2.95 2.46
CA HIS A 129 -10.80 2.74 1.97
C HIS A 129 -11.18 1.25 1.94
N GLU A 130 -10.33 0.41 1.34
CA GLU A 130 -10.55 -1.04 1.29
C GLU A 130 -10.65 -1.65 2.70
N TRP A 131 -9.80 -1.22 3.63
CA TRP A 131 -9.86 -1.66 5.02
C TRP A 131 -11.12 -1.19 5.75
N LEU A 132 -11.62 0.01 5.47
CA LEU A 132 -12.90 0.49 6.01
C LEU A 132 -14.08 -0.32 5.45
N ALA A 133 -14.10 -0.54 4.13
CA ALA A 133 -15.14 -1.32 3.47
C ALA A 133 -15.21 -2.76 4.01
N CYS A 134 -14.06 -3.31 4.39
CA CYS A 134 -13.95 -4.64 4.98
C CYS A 134 -14.06 -4.66 6.53
N SER A 135 -14.36 -3.54 7.18
CA SER A 135 -14.42 -3.41 8.65
C SER A 135 -13.15 -3.87 9.38
N ILE A 136 -12.00 -3.72 8.73
CA ILE A 136 -10.68 -4.02 9.30
C ILE A 136 -10.24 -2.91 10.26
N VAL A 137 -10.45 -1.66 9.85
CA VAL A 137 -10.18 -0.45 10.63
C VAL A 137 -11.50 0.26 10.90
N ALA A 138 -11.69 0.77 12.12
CA ALA A 138 -12.84 1.62 12.44
C ALA A 138 -12.65 3.02 11.85
N ILE A 139 -13.74 3.71 11.47
CA ILE A 139 -13.64 5.05 10.87
C ILE A 139 -12.94 6.05 11.78
N GLU A 140 -13.11 5.94 13.10
CA GLU A 140 -12.42 6.79 14.09
C GLU A 140 -10.91 6.57 14.09
N ASP A 141 -10.46 5.32 13.93
CA ASP A 141 -9.04 5.01 13.86
C ASP A 141 -8.45 5.45 12.52
N ALA A 142 -9.16 5.25 11.41
CA ALA A 142 -8.76 5.78 10.11
C ALA A 142 -8.63 7.30 10.12
N ARG A 143 -9.58 8.03 10.72
CA ARG A 143 -9.51 9.50 10.91
C ARG A 143 -8.24 9.89 11.65
N ARG A 144 -7.92 9.23 12.77
CA ARG A 144 -6.71 9.51 13.55
C ARG A 144 -5.43 9.29 12.74
N CYS A 145 -5.38 8.19 11.99
CA CYS A 145 -4.21 7.84 11.18
C CYS A 145 -3.92 8.88 10.09
N VAL A 146 -4.94 9.50 9.50
CA VAL A 146 -4.76 10.49 8.43
C VAL A 146 -4.69 11.94 8.92
N LEU A 147 -4.76 12.19 10.23
CA LEU A 147 -4.60 13.54 10.80
C LEU A 147 -3.33 14.26 10.31
N PRO A 148 -2.15 13.60 10.19
CA PRO A 148 -0.96 14.27 9.69
C PRO A 148 -1.13 14.89 8.29
N TRP A 149 -1.95 14.29 7.42
CA TRP A 149 -2.27 14.84 6.09
C TRP A 149 -3.25 16.02 6.14
N LEU A 150 -4.08 16.09 7.18
CA LEU A 150 -5.02 17.18 7.41
C LEU A 150 -4.29 18.40 7.99
N ASP A 151 -3.37 18.16 8.93
CA ASP A 151 -2.67 19.22 9.66
C ASP A 151 -1.61 19.93 8.80
N ASP A 152 -0.98 19.22 7.86
CA ASP A 152 0.03 19.78 6.96
C ASP A 152 -0.25 19.41 5.49
N PRO A 153 -0.63 20.38 4.63
CA PRO A 153 -0.77 20.18 3.19
C PRO A 153 0.51 19.73 2.49
N LYS A 154 1.68 19.88 3.13
CA LYS A 154 3.00 19.43 2.64
C LYS A 154 3.47 18.15 3.32
N ALA A 155 2.62 17.52 4.13
CA ALA A 155 2.94 16.25 4.78
C ALA A 155 3.43 15.22 3.75
N ARG A 156 4.43 14.45 4.15
CA ARG A 156 4.98 13.37 3.32
C ARG A 156 3.87 12.36 2.98
N TRP A 157 3.91 11.85 1.75
CA TRP A 157 2.98 10.84 1.22
C TRP A 157 1.51 11.27 1.11
N ARG A 158 1.20 12.54 1.37
CA ARG A 158 -0.15 13.08 1.25
C ARG A 158 -0.67 12.94 -0.19
N PRO A 159 -1.84 12.30 -0.41
CA PRO A 159 -2.48 12.33 -1.71
C PRO A 159 -2.76 13.76 -2.17
N ARG A 160 -2.61 14.02 -3.47
CA ARG A 160 -2.74 15.39 -4.01
C ARG A 160 -4.14 15.97 -3.86
N ASP A 161 -5.14 15.10 -3.93
CA ASP A 161 -6.57 15.34 -3.81
C ASP A 161 -7.11 15.05 -2.39
N PHE A 162 -6.22 14.94 -1.40
CA PHE A 162 -6.65 14.80 -0.01
C PHE A 162 -7.24 16.13 0.47
N ASP A 163 -8.50 16.14 0.87
CA ASP A 163 -9.24 17.30 1.41
C ASP A 163 -10.00 16.92 2.71
N GLY A 164 -9.48 15.92 3.41
CA GLY A 164 -10.14 15.26 4.54
C GLY A 164 -10.66 13.88 4.15
N LEU A 165 -10.62 12.94 5.11
CA LEU A 165 -10.89 11.52 4.86
C LEU A 165 -12.24 11.31 4.15
N GLU A 166 -13.32 11.79 4.74
CA GLU A 166 -14.68 11.54 4.25
C GLU A 166 -14.96 12.25 2.94
N LEU A 167 -14.44 13.47 2.77
CA LEU A 167 -14.64 14.23 1.53
C LEU A 167 -13.91 13.56 0.38
N THR A 168 -12.64 13.19 0.57
CA THR A 168 -11.86 12.52 -0.47
C THR A 168 -12.44 11.13 -0.79
N LEU A 169 -12.82 10.34 0.22
CA LEU A 169 -13.46 9.03 -0.01
C LEU A 169 -14.78 9.15 -0.77
N ARG A 170 -15.63 10.13 -0.41
CA ARG A 170 -16.87 10.40 -1.15
C ARG A 170 -16.60 10.77 -2.60
N ASN A 171 -15.61 11.61 -2.85
CA ASN A 171 -15.26 12.07 -4.19
C ASN A 171 -14.68 10.94 -5.05
N ARG A 172 -13.85 10.06 -4.47
CA ARG A 172 -13.21 8.94 -5.18
C ARG A 172 -14.15 7.78 -5.45
N TYR A 173 -15.02 7.43 -4.50
CA TYR A 173 -15.75 6.15 -4.54
C TYR A 173 -17.27 6.28 -4.59
N GLN A 174 -17.81 7.49 -4.41
CA GLN A 174 -19.27 7.73 -4.37
C GLN A 174 -20.00 6.86 -3.32
N ASP A 175 -19.29 6.40 -2.30
CA ASP A 175 -19.77 5.36 -1.38
C ASP A 175 -20.73 5.88 -0.31
N ALA A 176 -21.79 5.09 -0.08
CA ALA A 176 -22.82 5.33 0.92
C ALA A 176 -22.38 5.01 2.37
N TYR A 177 -21.20 4.41 2.58
CA TYR A 177 -20.69 4.05 3.92
C TYR A 177 -20.49 5.24 4.86
N LEU A 178 -20.46 6.46 4.33
CA LEU A 178 -20.35 7.71 5.10
C LEU A 178 -21.70 8.31 5.53
N GLN A 179 -22.83 7.74 5.09
CA GLN A 179 -24.19 8.23 5.41
C GLN A 179 -24.64 8.02 6.87
N PRO A 180 -24.25 6.96 7.63
CA PRO A 180 -24.81 6.76 8.97
C PRO A 180 -24.26 7.71 10.05
N PHE A 181 -23.21 8.48 9.77
CA PHE A 181 -22.53 9.31 10.78
C PHE A 181 -23.00 10.78 10.80
N GLN A 182 -23.97 11.17 9.98
CA GLN A 182 -24.52 12.54 9.94
C GLN A 182 -25.64 12.80 10.98
N HIS A 183 -25.99 11.83 11.83
CA HIS A 183 -27.09 11.95 12.80
C HIS A 183 -26.71 11.57 14.23
N ARG A 184 -25.61 12.11 14.75
CA ARG A 184 -25.37 12.19 16.21
C ARG A 184 -24.77 13.54 16.55
N SER A 185 -25.64 14.55 16.59
CA SER A 185 -25.42 15.84 17.25
C SER A 185 -25.96 15.78 18.67
#